data_AF-A0A3A8J537-F1
#
_entry.id   AF-A0A3A8J537-F1
#
_cell.length_a   1.000
_cell.length_b   1.000
_cell.length_c   1.000
_cell.angle_alpha   90.00
_cell.angle_beta   90.00
_cell.angle_gamma   90.00
#
_symmetry.space_group_name_H-M   'P 1'
#
loop_
_entity.id
_entity.type
_entity.pdbx_description
1 polymer ?
#
loop_
_entity_poly.entity_id
_entity_poly.type
_entity_poly.pdbx_seq_one_letter_code
_entity_poly.pdbx_strand_id
1 'polypeptide(L)' 'MPPPSLVDLLRHIAREEPLTATVRAFRGLTREHLGQLLDEAADALSGGPREPASEATVTAAPPESP' A
#
# COMPACT_ATOMS: atom_id res chain seq x y z
N MET A 1 22.48 9.86 -12.41
CA MET A 1 21.31 9.50 -11.60
C MET A 1 21.73 8.35 -10.70
N PRO A 2 21.53 8.42 -9.37
CA PRO A 2 21.74 7.26 -8.51
C PRO A 2 20.73 6.15 -8.87
N PRO A 3 21.08 4.86 -8.65
CA PRO A 3 20.12 3.77 -8.84
C PRO A 3 18.97 3.86 -7.83
N PRO A 4 17.74 3.44 -8.18
CA PRO A 4 16.61 3.43 -7.25
C PRO A 4 16.87 2.47 -6.08
N SER A 5 16.34 2.80 -4.91
CA SER A 5 16.41 1.91 -3.76
C SER A 5 15.44 0.74 -3.89
N LEU A 6 15.63 -0.31 -3.07
CA LEU A 6 14.68 -1.43 -3.02
C LEU A 6 13.27 -0.98 -2.61
N VAL A 7 13.16 0.00 -1.70
CA VAL A 7 11.87 0.58 -1.28
C VAL A 7 11.17 1.26 -2.45
N ASP A 8 11.93 2.01 -3.26
CA ASP A 8 11.39 2.67 -4.46
C ASP A 8 10.87 1.64 -5.48
N LEU A 9 11.63 0.56 -5.67
CA LEU A 9 11.25 -0.52 -6.58
C LEU A 9 9.97 -1.23 -6.12
N LEU A 10 9.85 -1.58 -4.84
CA LEU A 10 8.68 -2.26 -4.31
C LEU A 10 7.41 -1.41 -4.43
N ARG A 11 7.49 -0.12 -4.06
CA ARG A 11 6.37 0.83 -4.20
C ARG A 11 5.99 1.09 -5.65
N HIS A 12 6.96 1.08 -6.55
CA HIS A 12 6.70 1.20 -7.98
C HIS A 12 5.95 -0.04 -8.50
N ILE A 13 6.45 -1.25 -8.19
CA ILE A 13 5.81 -2.52 -8.61
C ILE A 13 4.40 -2.65 -8.02
N ALA A 14 4.18 -2.24 -6.76
CA ALA A 14 2.86 -2.26 -6.13
C ALA A 14 1.81 -1.46 -6.91
N ARG A 15 2.23 -0.42 -7.64
CA ARG A 15 1.38 0.50 -8.40
C ARG A 15 1.29 0.16 -9.89
N GLU A 16 2.19 -0.67 -10.41
CA GLU A 16 2.26 -0.99 -11.83
C GLU A 16 1.23 -2.05 -12.27
N GLU A 17 0.86 -1.99 -13.56
CA GLU A 17 0.21 -3.09 -14.27
C GLU A 17 1.18 -3.70 -15.29
N PRO A 18 1.24 -5.05 -15.46
CA PRO A 18 0.39 -6.09 -14.88
C PRO A 18 1.10 -7.02 -13.88
N LEU A 19 0.61 -7.08 -12.64
CA LEU A 19 0.97 -8.11 -11.65
C LEU A 19 0.32 -9.49 -11.92
N THR A 20 -0.36 -9.63 -13.05
CA THR A 20 -1.24 -10.76 -13.39
C THR A 20 -0.50 -12.09 -13.50
N ALA A 21 0.76 -12.08 -13.93
CA ALA A 21 1.58 -13.29 -14.01
C ALA A 21 1.85 -13.88 -12.61
N THR A 22 2.20 -13.03 -11.66
CA THR A 22 2.42 -13.40 -10.26
C THR A 22 1.13 -13.90 -9.63
N VAL A 23 0.03 -13.17 -9.80
CA VAL A 23 -1.29 -13.57 -9.30
C VAL A 23 -1.71 -14.95 -9.84
N ARG A 24 -1.45 -15.25 -11.12
CA ARG A 24 -1.76 -16.56 -11.70
C ARG A 24 -0.93 -17.71 -11.13
N ALA A 25 0.31 -17.44 -10.69
CA ALA A 25 1.17 -18.44 -10.10
C ALA A 25 0.72 -18.85 -8.68
N PHE A 26 0.00 -17.98 -7.97
CA PHE A 26 -0.45 -18.21 -6.59
C PHE A 26 -1.98 -18.24 -6.51
N ARG A 27 -2.56 -19.44 -6.45
CA ARG A 27 -4.02 -19.63 -6.30
C ARG A 27 -4.53 -18.91 -5.05
N GLY A 28 -5.53 -18.06 -5.21
CA GLY A 28 -6.16 -17.30 -4.11
C GLY A 28 -5.50 -15.96 -3.82
N LEU A 29 -4.36 -15.64 -4.46
CA LEU A 29 -3.80 -14.30 -4.42
C LEU A 29 -4.60 -13.39 -5.37
N THR A 30 -4.92 -12.17 -4.95
CA THR A 30 -5.48 -11.14 -5.82
C THR A 30 -4.41 -10.11 -6.16
N ARG A 31 -4.66 -9.30 -7.19
CA ARG A 31 -3.75 -8.21 -7.54
C ARG A 31 -3.66 -7.18 -6.41
N GLU A 32 -4.80 -6.84 -5.84
CA GLU A 32 -4.91 -5.89 -4.73
C GLU A 32 -4.11 -6.38 -3.52
N HIS A 33 -4.26 -7.66 -3.17
CA HIS A 33 -3.52 -8.27 -2.06
C HIS A 33 -2.01 -8.30 -2.34
N LEU A 34 -1.59 -8.62 -3.56
CA LEU A 34 -0.17 -8.57 -3.92
C LEU A 34 0.40 -7.15 -3.83
N GLY A 35 -0.35 -6.12 -4.24
CA GLY A 35 0.05 -4.72 -4.07
C GLY A 35 0.24 -4.36 -2.58
N GLN A 36 -0.72 -4.75 -1.73
CA GLN A 36 -0.63 -4.55 -0.28
C GLN A 36 0.62 -5.21 0.33
N LEU A 37 0.93 -6.44 -0.05
CA LEU A 37 2.12 -7.16 0.44
C LEU A 37 3.43 -6.45 0.06
N LEU A 38 3.49 -5.88 -1.15
CA LEU A 38 4.67 -5.15 -1.62
C LEU A 38 4.86 -3.82 -0.88
N ASP A 39 3.78 -3.10 -0.62
CA ASP A 39 3.81 -1.87 0.17
C ASP A 39 4.19 -2.16 1.63
N GLU A 40 3.62 -3.20 2.26
CA GLU A 40 3.99 -3.62 3.62
C GLU A 40 5.48 -4.03 3.72
N ALA A 41 5.99 -4.75 2.71
CA ALA A 41 7.41 -5.09 2.64
C ALA A 41 8.30 -3.85 2.50
N ALA A 42 7.88 -2.87 1.69
CA ALA A 42 8.60 -1.62 1.53
C ALA A 42 8.66 -0.83 2.85
N ASP A 43 7.56 -0.79 3.59
CA ASP A 43 7.49 -0.09 4.89
C ASP A 43 8.34 -0.79 5.96
N ALA A 44 8.33 -2.13 6.02
CA ALA A 44 9.19 -2.89 6.92
C ALA A 44 10.68 -2.66 6.64
N LEU A 45 11.07 -2.54 5.36
CA LEU A 45 12.44 -2.23 4.94
C LEU A 45 12.83 -0.78 5.19
N SER A 46 11.87 0.14 5.26
CA SER A 46 12.13 1.55 5.54
C SER A 46 12.40 1.85 7.03
N GLY A 47 12.29 0.86 7.92
CA GLY A 47 12.69 0.96 9.33
C GLY A 47 11.73 1.76 10.23
N GLY A 48 10.49 2.02 9.78
CA GLY A 48 9.52 2.82 10.52
C GLY A 48 8.48 1.97 11.26
N PRO A 49 8.18 2.26 12.55
CA PRO A 49 6.91 1.87 13.16
C PRO A 49 5.75 2.40 12.31
N ARG A 50 4.82 1.51 11.98
CA ARG A 50 3.59 1.78 11.22
C ARG A 50 2.82 2.91 11.92
N GLU A 51 2.81 4.13 11.37
CA GLU A 51 1.67 5.01 11.63
C GLU A 51 0.49 4.34 10.93
N PRO A 52 -0.53 3.85 11.66
CA PRO A 52 -1.72 3.35 10.99
C PRO A 52 -2.25 4.48 10.13
N ALA A 53 -2.47 4.21 8.84
CA ALA A 53 -3.25 5.11 7.99
C ALA A 53 -4.57 5.34 8.73
N SER A 54 -4.67 6.50 9.37
CA SER A 54 -5.80 6.88 10.19
C SER A 54 -7.03 6.71 9.32
N GLU A 55 -7.88 5.80 9.79
CA GLU A 55 -9.20 5.56 9.25
C GLU A 55 -9.89 6.89 8.93
N ALA A 56 -10.69 6.84 7.87
CA ALA A 56 -11.64 7.87 7.53
C ALA A 56 -12.50 8.20 8.75
N THR A 57 -12.18 9.31 9.44
CA THR A 57 -13.12 9.92 10.37
C THR A 57 -14.13 10.72 9.57
N VAL A 58 -15.11 10.02 9.01
CA VAL A 58 -16.45 10.57 8.86
C VAL A 58 -17.02 10.66 10.28
N THR A 59 -16.90 11.83 10.92
CA THR A 59 -17.67 12.20 12.11
C THR A 59 -18.12 13.65 11.92
N ALA A 60 -19.31 13.84 11.36
CA ALA A 60 -20.50 14.25 12.11
C ALA A 60 -20.30 15.55 12.90
N ALA A 61 -20.74 16.67 12.32
CA ALA A 61 -21.03 17.89 13.06
C ALA A 61 -22.57 18.11 13.05
N PRO A 62 -23.24 18.06 14.21
CA PRO A 62 -24.59 18.62 14.36
C PRO A 62 -24.54 19.88 15.27
N PRO A 63 -25.66 20.59 15.45
CA PRO A 63 -26.00 21.89 14.84
C PRO A 63 -25.74 23.10 15.77
N GLU A 64 -25.62 24.30 15.21
CA GLU A 64 -25.71 25.55 15.99
C GLU A 64 -26.91 26.38 15.50
N SER A 65 -27.90 26.55 16.38
CA SER A 65 -29.03 27.46 16.24
C SER A 65 -28.73 28.76 17.00
N PRO A 66 -29.17 29.94 16.51
CA PRO A 66 -29.55 31.06 17.37
C PRO A 66 -31.02 30.97 17.82
#